data_AF-A0A9D6PC85-F1
#
_entry.id   AF-A0A9D6PC85-F1
#
_cell.length_a   1.000
_cell.length_b   1.000
_cell.length_c   1.000
_cell.angle_alpha   90.00
_cell.angle_beta   90.00
_cell.angle_gamma   90.00
#
_symmetry.space_group_name_H-M   'P 1'
#
loop_
_entity.id
_entity.type
_entity.pdbx_description
1 polymer ?
#
loop_
_entity_poly.entity_id
_entity_poly.type
_entity_poly.pdbx_seq_one_letter_code
_entity_poly.pdbx_strand_id
1 'polypeptide(L)' 'MNNIPVATHVGSGNFAGYEYVVIENEGKRYVALDIDVATRLAGAGADMNLLNDIGAQDPDKVMAALLAKMKKPED' A
#
# COMPACT_ATOMS: atom_id res chain seq x y z
N MET A 1 -28.06 9.73 -9.71
CA MET A 1 -26.66 10.17 -9.56
C MET A 1 -25.88 8.98 -9.03
N ASN A 2 -25.00 8.37 -9.83
CA ASN A 2 -24.11 7.32 -9.32
C ASN A 2 -22.92 8.02 -8.67
N ASN A 3 -22.91 8.09 -7.33
CA ASN A 3 -21.73 8.49 -6.59
C ASN A 3 -20.72 7.35 -6.70
N ILE A 4 -19.92 7.34 -7.77
CA ILE A 4 -18.71 6.53 -7.80
C ILE A 4 -17.76 7.21 -6.81
N PRO A 5 -17.37 6.56 -5.71
CA PRO A 5 -16.44 7.15 -4.76
C PRO A 5 -15.13 7.47 -5.49
N VAL A 6 -14.84 8.76 -5.64
CA VAL A 6 -13.59 9.19 -6.29
C VAL A 6 -12.50 9.10 -5.24
N ALA A 7 -11.61 8.13 -5.39
CA ALA A 7 -10.40 8.08 -4.59
C ALA A 7 -9.60 9.39 -4.77
N THR A 8 -9.35 10.09 -3.67
CA THR A 8 -8.63 11.37 -3.67
C THR A 8 -7.18 11.12 -3.32
N HIS A 9 -6.24 11.59 -4.14
CA HIS A 9 -4.81 11.53 -3.82
C HIS A 9 -4.50 12.51 -2.68
N VAL A 10 -3.96 12.00 -1.57
CA VAL A 10 -3.63 12.81 -0.38
C VAL A 10 -2.13 12.88 -0.09
N GLY A 11 -1.31 12.04 -0.71
CA GLY A 11 0.14 12.14 -0.64
C GLY A 11 0.84 10.99 -1.34
N SER A 12 2.17 11.06 -1.47
CA SER A 12 2.99 9.99 -2.03
C SER A 12 4.32 9.90 -1.29
N GLY A 13 5.00 8.77 -1.44
CA GLY A 13 6.28 8.52 -0.81
C GLY A 13 7.07 7.42 -1.49
N ASN A 14 8.28 7.18 -0.99
CA ASN A 14 9.13 6.09 -1.43
C ASN A 14 9.68 5.37 -0.20
N PHE A 15 9.41 4.07 -0.10
CA PHE A 15 9.89 3.23 0.99
C PHE A 15 10.74 2.09 0.42
N ALA A 16 12.00 2.00 0.86
CA ALA A 16 12.95 0.97 0.42
C ALA A 16 13.07 0.84 -1.12
N GLY A 17 12.91 1.95 -1.87
CA GLY A 17 12.93 1.97 -3.32
C GLY A 17 11.58 1.73 -4.00
N TYR A 18 10.52 1.43 -3.24
CA TYR A 18 9.16 1.27 -3.75
C TYR A 18 8.39 2.59 -3.63
N GLU A 19 7.97 3.13 -4.78
CA GLU A 19 7.07 4.27 -4.82
C GLU A 19 5.65 3.85 -4.46
N TYR A 20 5.00 4.67 -3.64
CA TYR A 20 3.62 4.46 -3.24
C TYR A 20 2.86 5.79 -3.19
N VAL A 21 1.55 5.70 -3.36
CA VAL A 21 0.64 6.84 -3.20
C VAL A 21 -0.36 6.52 -2.11
N VAL A 22 -0.77 7.54 -1.37
CA VAL A 22 -1.80 7.46 -0.36
C VAL A 22 -3.05 8.08 -0.95
N ILE A 23 -4.11 7.29 -0.99
CA ILE A 23 -5.43 7.72 -1.45
C ILE A 23 -6.41 7.69 -0.29
N GLU A 24 -7.32 8.64 -0.27
CA GLU A 24 -8.45 8.66 0.64
C GLU A 24 -9.73 8.38 -0.15
N ASN A 25 -10.49 7.37 0.29
CA ASN A 25 -11.76 6.98 -0.31
C ASN A 25 -12.78 6.69 0.79
N GLU A 26 -13.96 7.30 0.72
CA GLU A 26 -15.04 7.14 1.71
C GLU A 26 -14.59 7.35 3.18
N GLY A 27 -13.64 8.27 3.42
CA GLY A 27 -13.09 8.55 4.75
C GLY A 27 -12.06 7.54 5.26
N LYS A 28 -11.69 6.56 4.43
CA LYS A 28 -10.61 5.60 4.69
C LYS A 28 -9.39 5.95 3.88
N ARG A 29 -8.21 5.64 4.40
CA ARG A 29 -6.94 5.84 3.70
C ARG A 29 -6.34 4.52 3.30
N TYR A 30 -5.70 4.51 2.15
CA TYR A 30 -5.11 3.32 1.55
C TYR A 30 -3.75 3.68 0.97
N VAL A 31 -2.83 2.74 0.99
CA VAL A 31 -1.58 2.83 0.23
C VAL A 31 -1.81 2.11 -1.10
N ALA A 32 -1.82 2.85 -2.19
CA ALA A 32 -1.83 2.30 -3.53
C ALA A 32 -0.41 2.24 -4.08
N LEU A 33 -0.10 1.11 -4.72
CA LEU A 33 1.18 0.85 -5.37
C LEU A 33 0.93 0.72 -6.86
N ASP A 34 2.00 0.92 -7.65
CA ASP A 34 1.96 0.52 -9.05
C ASP A 34 1.61 -0.98 -9.17
N ILE A 35 0.86 -1.34 -10.21
CA ILE A 35 0.37 -2.70 -10.39
C ILE A 35 1.50 -3.72 -10.56
N ASP A 36 2.62 -3.33 -11.18
CA ASP A 36 3.80 -4.18 -11.35
C ASP A 36 4.49 -4.40 -10.00
N VAL A 37 4.56 -3.35 -9.18
CA VAL A 37 5.12 -3.42 -7.82
C VAL A 37 4.25 -4.31 -6.93
N ALA A 38 2.94 -4.07 -6.90
CA ALA A 38 1.98 -4.86 -6.13
C ALA A 38 2.06 -6.36 -6.51
N THR A 39 2.15 -6.66 -7.80
CA THR A 39 2.26 -8.04 -8.30
C THR A 39 3.57 -8.70 -7.84
N ARG A 40 4.70 -7.99 -7.92
CA ARG A 40 6.00 -8.51 -7.44
C ARG A 40 5.98 -8.77 -5.94
N LEU A 41 5.43 -7.85 -5.15
CA LEU A 41 5.35 -7.98 -3.70
C LEU A 41 4.43 -9.15 -3.30
N ALA A 42 3.26 -9.26 -3.94
CA ALA A 42 2.36 -10.40 -3.73
C ALA A 42 3.04 -11.74 -4.09
N GLY A 43 3.78 -11.78 -5.22
CA GLY A 43 4.58 -12.94 -5.62
C GLY A 43 5.72 -13.28 -4.65
N ALA A 44 6.27 -12.28 -3.96
CA ALA A 44 7.26 -12.44 -2.90
C ALA A 44 6.67 -12.83 -1.53
N GLY A 45 5.33 -12.98 -1.44
CA GLY A 45 4.63 -13.35 -0.21
C GLY A 45 4.29 -12.17 0.70
N ALA A 46 4.24 -10.94 0.17
CA ALA A 46 3.77 -9.78 0.93
C ALA A 46 2.28 -9.89 1.27
N ASP A 47 1.90 -9.44 2.46
CA ASP A 47 0.50 -9.42 2.90
C ASP A 47 -0.22 -8.16 2.43
N MET A 48 -0.77 -8.23 1.22
CA MET A 48 -1.46 -7.12 0.56
C MET A 48 -2.68 -6.60 1.34
N ASN A 49 -3.21 -7.36 2.31
CA ASN A 49 -4.31 -6.91 3.15
C ASN A 49 -3.93 -5.71 4.03
N LEU A 50 -2.64 -5.50 4.28
CA LEU A 50 -2.14 -4.34 5.03
C LEU A 50 -2.39 -3.01 4.31
N LEU A 51 -2.62 -3.04 2.99
CA LEU A 51 -2.84 -1.84 2.16
C LEU A 51 -4.33 -1.47 2.03
N ASN A 52 -5.24 -2.34 2.49
CA ASN A 52 -6.69 -2.20 2.30
C ASN A 52 -7.37 -1.20 3.24
N ASP A 53 -6.79 -0.82 4.38
CA ASP A 53 -7.26 0.29 5.22
C ASP A 53 -6.16 0.62 6.23
N ILE A 54 -5.42 1.70 5.98
CA ILE A 54 -4.35 2.14 6.90
C ILE A 54 -4.90 3.06 7.99
N GLY A 55 -6.15 3.55 7.88
CA GLY A 55 -6.72 4.53 8.79
C GLY A 55 -5.80 5.74 9.02
N ALA A 56 -5.44 5.96 10.29
CA ALA A 56 -4.50 7.02 10.71
C ALA A 56 -3.04 6.53 10.85
N GLN A 57 -2.74 5.30 10.43
CA GLN A 57 -1.38 4.77 10.47
C GLN A 57 -0.47 5.51 9.49
N ASP A 58 0.80 5.52 9.83
CA ASP A 58 1.85 6.05 8.98
C ASP A 58 2.05 5.12 7.76
N PRO A 59 1.91 5.63 6.53
CA PRO A 59 2.11 4.85 5.30
C PRO A 59 3.47 4.12 5.27
N ASP A 60 4.54 4.74 5.78
CA ASP A 60 5.87 4.13 5.81
C ASP A 60 5.91 2.92 6.74
N LYS A 61 5.19 2.97 7.86
CA LYS A 61 5.09 1.83 8.78
C LYS A 61 4.31 0.68 8.17
N VAL A 62 3.26 0.98 7.40
CA VAL A 62 2.49 -0.02 6.66
C VAL A 62 3.36 -0.69 5.59
N MET A 63 4.11 0.11 4.82
CA MET A 63 5.07 -0.40 3.84
C MET A 63 6.16 -1.25 4.51
N ALA A 64 6.71 -0.79 5.64
CA ALA A 64 7.67 -1.58 6.42
C ALA A 64 7.08 -2.93 6.86
N ALA A 65 5.84 -2.96 7.34
CA ALA A 65 5.17 -4.20 7.75
C ALA A 65 4.86 -5.12 6.56
N LEU A 66 4.47 -4.55 5.42
CA LEU A 66 4.27 -5.27 4.16
C LEU A 66 5.56 -5.98 3.73
N LEU A 67 6.68 -5.26 3.72
CA LEU A 67 7.98 -5.81 3.34
C LEU A 67 8.56 -6.76 4.39
N ALA A 68 8.31 -6.53 5.69
CA ALA A 68 8.76 -7.41 6.76
C ALA A 68 8.12 -8.81 6.71
N LYS A 69 6.91 -8.92 6.14
CA LYS A 69 6.23 -10.20 5.93
C LYS A 69 6.69 -10.95 4.68
N MET A 70 7.37 -10.29 3.74
CA MET A 70 8.04 -10.99 2.65
C MET A 70 9.12 -11.85 3.27
N LYS A 71 9.02 -13.17 3.10
CA LYS A 71 10.07 -14.08 3.56
C LYS A 71 11.40 -13.57 2.98
N LYS A 72 12.38 -13.30 3.86
CA LYS A 72 13.77 -13.21 3.39
C LYS A 72 14.03 -14.47 2.55
N PRO A 73 14.71 -14.38 1.40
CA PRO A 73 15.26 -15.59 0.81
C PRO A 73 16.02 -16.29 1.93
N GLU A 74 15.56 -17.48 2.30
CA GLU A 74 16.29 -18.35 3.21
C GLU A 74 17.62 -18.63 2.48
N ASP A 75 18.71 -18.16 3.07
CA ASP A 75 20.10 -18.28 2.57
C ASP A 75 20.48 -19.76 2.35
#